data_AF-A0A094E2L8-F1
#
_entry.id   AF-A0A094E2L8-F1
#
_cell.length_a   1.000
_cell.length_b   1.000
_cell.length_c   1.000
_cell.angle_alpha   90.00
_cell.angle_beta   90.00
_cell.angle_gamma   90.00
#
_symmetry.space_group_name_H-M   'P 1'
#
loop_
_entity.id
_entity.type
_entity.pdbx_description
1 polymer ?
#
loop_
_entity_poly.entity_id
_entity_poly.type
_entity_poly.pdbx_seq_one_letter_code
_entity_poly.pdbx_strand_id
1 'polypeptide(L)'
;MPAPSKVASPGTVTTYTGPKTFSHRLVGGLVLFYFISYALRGSIAPGTAPYEALQKFWPGGATHYLWMQEKLFVPVVAIHGVETAIMAYRLNGAGVGVASGLWWKWIASCWIEGVGSHQRLSALIKGE
;
A
#
# COMPACT_ATOMS: atom_id res chain seq x y z
N MET A 1 1.91 -43.34 12.34
CA MET A 1 1.07 -42.19 11.93
C MET A 1 1.91 -41.33 11.00
N PRO A 2 1.51 -41.10 9.74
CA PRO A 2 2.27 -40.23 8.85
C PRO A 2 2.22 -38.78 9.38
N ALA A 3 3.33 -38.06 9.27
CA ALA A 3 3.41 -36.65 9.65
C ALA A 3 2.37 -35.83 8.85
N PRO A 4 1.71 -34.83 9.46
CA PRO A 4 0.77 -33.99 8.73
C PRO A 4 1.45 -33.36 7.51
N SER A 5 0.86 -33.60 6.35
CA SER A 5 1.21 -32.98 5.07
C SER A 5 1.35 -31.47 5.26
N LYS A 6 2.52 -30.90 4.95
CA LYS A 6 2.78 -29.45 4.92
C LYS A 6 2.07 -28.73 3.76
N VAL A 7 1.26 -29.43 2.98
CA VAL A 7 0.59 -28.85 1.82
C VAL A 7 -0.73 -28.25 2.29
N ALA A 8 -0.78 -26.92 2.32
CA ALA A 8 -1.98 -26.15 2.61
C ALA A 8 -3.13 -26.60 1.70
N SER A 9 -4.34 -26.71 2.25
CA SER A 9 -5.53 -27.03 1.45
C SER A 9 -5.74 -25.97 0.36
N PRO A 10 -6.33 -26.33 -0.80
CA PRO A 10 -6.70 -25.35 -1.83
C PRO A 10 -7.47 -24.18 -1.18
N GLY A 11 -6.98 -22.96 -1.37
CA GLY A 11 -7.55 -21.73 -0.77
C GLY A 11 -6.92 -21.27 0.54
N THR A 12 -6.04 -22.06 1.18
CA THR A 12 -5.28 -21.61 2.37
C THR A 12 -3.97 -20.95 1.96
N VAL A 13 -3.82 -19.66 2.28
CA VAL A 13 -2.61 -18.90 1.98
C VAL A 13 -1.63 -18.99 3.14
N THR A 14 -0.44 -19.53 2.91
CA THR A 14 0.62 -19.69 3.93
C THR A 14 1.87 -18.86 3.69
N THR A 15 1.93 -18.17 2.55
CA THR A 15 3.10 -17.41 2.12
C THR A 15 2.74 -15.97 1.75
N TYR A 16 3.75 -15.10 1.82
CA TYR A 16 3.67 -13.74 1.33
C TYR A 16 4.45 -13.63 0.02
N THR A 17 3.88 -12.95 -0.97
CA THR A 17 4.60 -12.56 -2.18
C THR A 17 4.60 -11.04 -2.32
N GLY A 18 5.79 -10.46 -2.51
CA GLY A 18 5.93 -9.02 -2.73
C GLY A 18 5.56 -8.57 -4.14
N PRO A 19 5.58 -7.25 -4.41
CA PRO A 19 5.29 -6.66 -5.72
C PRO A 19 6.11 -7.29 -6.87
N LYS A 20 5.41 -8.00 -7.77
CA LYS A 20 6.05 -8.75 -8.87
C LYS A 20 6.24 -7.90 -10.12
N THR A 21 5.26 -7.06 -10.46
CA THR A 21 5.27 -6.28 -11.71
C THR A 21 5.83 -4.88 -11.50
N PHE A 22 6.23 -4.24 -12.60
CA PHE A 22 6.59 -2.82 -12.58
C PHE A 22 5.43 -1.94 -12.10
N SER A 23 4.19 -2.21 -12.54
CA SER A 23 3.01 -1.45 -12.14
C SER A 23 2.74 -1.52 -10.64
N HIS A 24 2.88 -2.71 -10.03
CA HIS A 24 2.78 -2.90 -8.57
C HIS A 24 3.79 -2.02 -7.82
N ARG A 25 5.04 -2.02 -8.26
CA ARG A 25 6.11 -1.22 -7.65
C ARG A 25 5.92 0.28 -7.86
N LEU A 26 5.47 0.68 -9.04
CA LEU A 26 5.23 2.08 -9.38
C LEU A 26 4.11 2.66 -8.51
N VAL A 27 2.95 2.01 -8.47
CA VAL A 27 1.81 2.48 -7.68
C VAL A 27 2.16 2.52 -6.20
N GLY A 28 2.72 1.43 -5.65
CA GLY A 28 3.15 1.40 -4.26
C GLY A 28 4.20 2.46 -3.93
N GLY A 29 5.14 2.70 -4.85
CA GLY A 29 6.15 3.75 -4.72
C GLY A 29 5.56 5.15 -4.71
N LEU A 30 4.57 5.44 -5.57
CA LEU A 30 3.89 6.74 -5.63
C LEU A 30 3.07 7.03 -4.37
N VAL A 31 2.35 6.03 -3.85
CA VAL A 31 1.58 6.16 -2.60
C VAL A 31 2.52 6.35 -1.41
N LEU A 32 3.61 5.57 -1.33
CA LEU A 32 4.61 5.74 -0.27
C LEU A 32 5.26 7.13 -0.34
N PHE A 33 5.65 7.57 -1.53
CA PHE A 33 6.17 8.91 -1.76
C PHE A 33 5.17 9.97 -1.29
N TYR A 34 3.90 9.83 -1.65
CA TYR A 34 2.84 10.74 -1.22
C TYR A 34 2.73 10.84 0.32
N PHE A 35 2.69 9.71 1.04
CA PHE A 35 2.63 9.73 2.50
C PHE A 35 3.86 10.40 3.14
N ILE A 36 5.06 10.13 2.60
CA ILE A 36 6.29 10.77 3.07
C ILE A 36 6.24 12.27 2.79
N SER A 37 5.84 12.68 1.58
CA SER A 37 5.68 14.09 1.21
C SER A 37 4.67 14.80 2.12
N TYR A 38 3.52 14.18 2.39
CA TYR A 38 2.51 14.73 3.29
C TYR A 38 3.03 14.89 4.72
N ALA A 39 3.76 13.89 5.23
CA ALA A 39 4.35 13.94 6.56
C ALA A 39 5.42 15.05 6.68
N LEU A 40 6.19 15.28 5.62
CA LEU A 40 7.24 16.30 5.56
C LEU A 40 6.75 17.69 5.13
N ARG A 41 5.46 17.87 4.83
CA ARG A 41 4.94 19.13 4.29
C ARG A 41 5.20 20.35 5.18
N GLY A 42 5.25 20.15 6.50
CA GLY A 42 5.55 21.22 7.46
C GLY A 42 6.96 21.80 7.34
N SER A 43 7.88 21.09 6.67
CA SER A 43 9.24 21.54 6.38
C SER A 43 9.34 22.35 5.09
N ILE A 44 8.23 22.53 4.36
CA ILE A 44 8.16 23.27 3.09
C ILE A 44 7.62 24.67 3.40
N ALA A 45 8.51 25.65 3.49
CA ALA A 45 8.19 27.03 3.81
C ALA A 45 8.98 27.99 2.91
N PRO A 46 8.49 29.21 2.66
CA PRO A 46 9.21 30.19 1.83
C PRO A 46 10.67 30.34 2.23
N GLY A 47 11.58 30.37 1.25
CA GLY A 47 13.03 30.43 1.49
C GLY A 47 13.71 29.08 1.79
N THR A 48 12.97 27.99 1.98
CA THR A 48 13.58 26.64 2.06
C THR A 48 13.84 26.10 0.66
N ALA A 49 14.94 25.34 0.50
CA ALA A 49 15.27 24.68 -0.77
C ALA A 49 14.10 23.88 -1.40
N PRO A 50 13.32 23.06 -0.65
CA PRO A 50 12.16 22.36 -1.23
C PRO A 50 11.05 23.31 -1.67
N TYR A 51 10.79 24.41 -0.95
CA TYR A 51 9.79 25.40 -1.36
C TYR A 51 10.20 26.07 -2.67
N GLU A 52 11.45 26.55 -2.79
CA GLU A 52 11.93 27.22 -4.00
C GLU A 52 11.95 26.27 -5.21
N ALA A 53 12.32 25.00 -4.99
CA ALA A 53 12.25 23.97 -6.04
C ALA A 53 10.81 23.74 -6.51
N LEU A 54 9.86 23.57 -5.60
CA LEU A 54 8.44 23.42 -5.95
C LEU A 54 7.90 24.68 -6.63
N GLN A 55 8.26 25.86 -6.14
CA GLN A 55 7.83 27.13 -6.74
C GLN A 55 8.28 27.27 -8.19
N LYS A 56 9.48 26.77 -8.52
CA LYS A 56 10.06 26.84 -9.87
C LYS A 56 9.57 25.75 -10.81
N PHE A 57 9.42 24.52 -10.33
CA PHE A 57 9.23 23.34 -11.17
C PHE A 57 7.86 22.67 -11.04
N TRP A 58 7.13 22.90 -9.94
CA TRP A 58 5.80 22.32 -9.76
C TRP A 58 4.74 23.16 -10.49
N PRO A 59 3.84 22.56 -11.28
CA PRO A 59 2.73 23.29 -11.88
C PRO A 59 1.88 23.98 -10.80
N GLY A 60 1.75 25.31 -10.86
CA GLY A 60 1.05 26.09 -9.84
C GLY A 60 1.89 26.44 -8.60
N GLY A 61 3.16 26.05 -8.54
CA GLY A 61 4.11 26.42 -7.49
C GLY A 61 3.94 25.67 -6.17
N ALA A 62 4.68 26.11 -5.15
CA ALA A 62 4.74 25.44 -3.85
C ALA A 62 3.41 25.49 -3.09
N THR A 63 2.68 26.60 -3.20
CA THR A 63 1.36 26.75 -2.57
C THR A 63 0.33 25.79 -3.16
N HIS A 64 0.32 25.60 -4.48
CA HIS A 64 -0.54 24.61 -5.13
C HIS A 64 -0.17 23.18 -4.72
N TYR A 65 1.13 22.85 -4.64
CA TYR A 65 1.58 21.56 -4.13
C TYR A 65 1.07 21.27 -2.72
N LEU A 66 1.24 22.22 -1.79
CA LEU A 66 0.78 22.08 -0.40
C LEU A 66 -0.74 21.94 -0.31
N TRP A 67 -1.48 22.74 -1.08
CA TRP A 67 -2.94 22.60 -1.20
C TRP A 67 -3.33 21.21 -1.69
N MET A 68 -2.65 20.69 -2.72
CA MET A 68 -2.93 19.37 -3.27
C MET A 68 -2.67 18.27 -2.23
N GLN A 69 -1.57 18.36 -1.48
CA GLN A 69 -1.26 17.45 -0.38
C GLN A 69 -2.40 17.39 0.64
N GLU A 70 -2.93 18.54 1.06
CA GLU A 70 -4.05 18.61 2.01
C GLU A 70 -5.36 18.05 1.46
N LYS A 71 -5.68 18.35 0.19
CA LYS A 71 -6.91 17.88 -0.44
C LYS A 71 -6.92 16.38 -0.71
N LEU A 72 -5.75 15.80 -1.02
CA LEU A 72 -5.65 14.38 -1.33
C LEU A 72 -5.56 13.48 -0.11
N PHE A 73 -5.20 14.00 1.06
CA PHE A 73 -4.85 13.16 2.20
C PHE A 73 -6.01 12.29 2.67
N VAL A 74 -7.15 12.91 2.93
CA VAL A 74 -8.34 12.20 3.40
C VAL A 74 -8.81 11.18 2.35
N PRO A 75 -8.95 11.53 1.04
CA PRO A 75 -9.27 10.54 0.00
C PRO A 75 -8.30 9.35 -0.06
N VAL A 76 -6.98 9.60 -0.05
CA VAL A 76 -5.97 8.53 -0.14
C VAL A 76 -6.05 7.61 1.07
N VAL A 77 -6.10 8.16 2.28
CA VAL A 77 -6.25 7.39 3.52
C VAL A 77 -7.54 6.57 3.51
N ALA A 78 -8.67 7.16 3.07
CA ALA A 78 -9.95 6.48 3.03
C ALA A 78 -9.95 5.31 2.04
N ILE A 79 -9.44 5.52 0.82
CA ILE A 79 -9.37 4.46 -0.20
C ILE A 79 -8.50 3.30 0.28
N HIS A 80 -7.28 3.58 0.73
CA HIS A 80 -6.37 2.54 1.21
C HIS A 80 -6.87 1.85 2.49
N GLY A 81 -7.63 2.57 3.34
CA GLY A 81 -8.33 1.98 4.48
C GLY A 81 -9.41 0.99 4.07
N VAL A 82 -10.24 1.34 3.08
CA VAL A 82 -11.25 0.43 2.53
C VAL A 82 -10.60 -0.78 1.88
N GLU A 83 -9.57 -0.60 1.05
CA GLU A 83 -8.83 -1.72 0.43
C GLU A 83 -8.24 -2.64 1.49
N THR A 84 -7.62 -2.07 2.53
CA THR A 84 -7.03 -2.84 3.64
C THR A 84 -8.08 -3.59 4.45
N ALA A 85 -9.27 -3.03 4.66
CA ALA A 85 -10.38 -3.71 5.31
C ALA A 85 -10.88 -4.91 4.47
N ILE A 86 -11.00 -4.72 3.15
CA ILE A 86 -11.34 -5.81 2.23
C ILE A 86 -10.23 -6.86 2.24
N MET A 87 -8.96 -6.47 2.27
CA MET A 87 -7.82 -7.39 2.38
C MET A 87 -7.90 -8.21 3.66
N ALA A 88 -8.18 -7.59 4.81
CA ALA A 88 -8.34 -8.30 6.08
C ALA A 88 -9.45 -9.36 6.01
N TYR A 89 -10.59 -9.02 5.43
CA TYR A 89 -11.69 -9.96 5.19
C TYR A 89 -11.26 -11.14 4.30
N ARG A 90 -10.57 -10.86 3.19
CA ARG A 90 -10.08 -11.89 2.26
C ARG A 90 -9.04 -12.81 2.88
N LEU A 91 -8.12 -12.27 3.68
CA LEU A 91 -7.10 -13.04 4.40
C LEU A 91 -7.74 -14.01 5.38
N ASN A 92 -8.74 -13.56 6.14
CA ASN A 92 -9.50 -14.43 7.04
C ASN A 92 -10.19 -15.58 6.28
N GLY A 93 -10.84 -15.27 5.15
CA GLY A 93 -11.42 -16.28 4.26
C GLY A 93 -10.39 -17.24 3.63
N ALA A 94 -9.14 -16.81 3.49
CA ALA A 94 -8.03 -17.60 2.97
C ALA A 94 -7.22 -18.33 4.08
N GLY A 95 -7.77 -18.44 5.29
CA GLY A 95 -7.16 -19.16 6.41
C GLY A 95 -5.92 -18.49 7.03
N VAL A 96 -5.66 -17.21 6.71
CA VAL A 96 -4.57 -16.45 7.32
C VAL A 96 -5.03 -15.94 8.69
N GLY A 97 -4.39 -16.42 9.76
CA GLY A 97 -4.70 -15.98 11.12
C GLY A 97 -4.57 -14.47 11.30
N VAL A 98 -5.63 -13.83 11.82
CA VAL A 98 -5.67 -12.39 12.09
C VAL A 98 -4.51 -11.96 12.98
N ALA A 99 -3.91 -10.81 12.67
CA ALA A 99 -2.75 -10.25 13.38
C ALA A 99 -1.48 -11.13 13.40
N SER A 100 -1.45 -12.25 12.69
CA SER A 100 -0.22 -13.02 12.49
C SER A 100 0.83 -12.22 11.71
N GLY A 101 2.09 -12.65 11.78
CA GLY A 101 3.16 -12.01 10.99
C GLY A 101 2.89 -12.07 9.48
N LEU A 102 2.23 -13.11 8.98
CA LEU A 102 1.80 -13.20 7.59
C LEU A 102 0.69 -12.20 7.27
N TRP A 103 -0.29 -12.08 8.16
CA TRP A 103 -1.39 -11.12 8.03
C TRP A 103 -0.87 -9.69 7.93
N TRP A 104 0.04 -9.27 8.81
CA TRP A 104 0.62 -7.92 8.79
C TRP A 104 1.42 -7.63 7.53
N LYS A 105 2.12 -8.62 6.95
CA LYS A 105 2.81 -8.44 5.66
C LYS A 105 1.83 -8.09 4.55
N TRP A 106 0.70 -8.78 4.48
CA TRP A 106 -0.34 -8.51 3.49
C TRP A 106 -1.04 -7.18 3.73
N ILE A 107 -1.37 -6.86 4.98
CA ILE A 107 -2.02 -5.60 5.37
C ILE A 107 -1.12 -4.39 5.08
N ALA A 108 0.15 -4.42 5.49
CA ALA A 108 1.10 -3.34 5.22
C ALA A 108 1.34 -3.17 3.71
N SER A 109 1.44 -4.29 2.97
CA SER A 109 1.57 -4.24 1.52
C SER A 109 0.32 -3.66 0.85
N CYS A 110 -0.87 -4.01 1.31
CA CYS A 110 -2.13 -3.48 0.80
C CYS A 110 -2.29 -1.98 1.10
N TRP A 111 -1.92 -1.55 2.29
CA TRP A 111 -1.93 -0.12 2.65
C TRP A 111 -1.07 0.73 1.72
N ILE A 112 0.06 0.21 1.21
CA ILE A 112 0.96 0.96 0.34
C ILE A 112 0.59 0.81 -1.14
N GLU A 113 0.19 -0.39 -1.57
CA GLU A 113 0.02 -0.70 -2.99
C GLU A 113 -1.45 -0.72 -3.46
N GLY A 114 -2.39 -0.90 -2.55
CA GLY A 114 -3.80 -1.10 -2.85
C GLY A 114 -4.04 -2.34 -3.70
N VAL A 115 -4.77 -2.17 -4.80
CA VAL A 115 -5.20 -3.21 -5.76
C VAL A 115 -4.12 -4.24 -6.14
N GLY A 116 -2.86 -3.86 -6.29
CA GLY A 116 -1.82 -4.82 -6.71
C GLY A 116 -1.59 -5.95 -5.71
N SER A 117 -1.75 -5.66 -4.41
CA SER A 117 -1.76 -6.67 -3.35
C SER A 117 -2.96 -7.63 -3.46
N HIS A 118 -4.13 -7.12 -3.86
CA HIS A 118 -5.32 -7.93 -4.07
C HIS A 118 -5.16 -8.91 -5.23
N GLN A 119 -4.52 -8.47 -6.31
CA GLN A 119 -4.22 -9.32 -7.47
C GLN A 119 -3.27 -10.46 -7.09
N ARG A 120 -2.23 -10.17 -6.28
CA ARG A 120 -1.31 -11.22 -5.82
C ARG A 120 -1.97 -12.23 -4.89
N LEU A 121 -2.82 -11.78 -3.97
CA LEU A 121 -3.58 -12.69 -3.13
C LEU A 121 -4.51 -13.57 -3.98
N SER A 122 -5.17 -12.99 -4.98
CA SER A 122 -6.03 -13.76 -5.91
C SER A 122 -5.25 -14.83 -6.66
N ALA A 123 -4.06 -14.52 -7.17
CA ALA A 123 -3.20 -15.48 -7.86
C ALA A 123 -2.85 -16.67 -6.93
N LEU A 124 -2.44 -16.38 -5.69
CA LEU A 124 -2.14 -17.43 -4.70
C LEU A 124 -3.35 -18.31 -4.37
N ILE A 125 -4.54 -17.71 -4.21
CA ILE A 125 -5.78 -18.47 -3.94
C ILE A 125 -6.14 -19.37 -5.13
N LYS A 126 -5.86 -18.92 -6.36
CA LYS A 126 -6.08 -19.70 -7.59
C LYS A 126 -5.00 -20.74 -7.89
N GLY A 127 -3.84 -20.66 -7.23
CA GLY A 127 -2.69 -21.52 -7.51
C GLY A 127 -1.85 -21.06 -8.71
N GLU A 128 -1.87 -19.76 -9.04
CA GLU A 128 -1.08 -19.09 -10.09
C GLU A 128 0.20 -18.45 -9.52
#